data_AF-A0A6G0JD14-F1
#
_entry.id   AF-A0A6G0JD14-F1
#
_cell.length_a   1.000
_cell.length_b   1.000
_cell.length_c   1.000
_cell.angle_alpha   90.00
_cell.angle_beta   90.00
_cell.angle_gamma   90.00
#
_symmetry.space_group_name_H-M   'P 1'
#
loop_
_entity.id
_entity.type
_entity.pdbx_description
1 polymer ?
#
loop_
_entity_poly.entity_id
_entity_poly.type
_entity_poly.pdbx_seq_one_letter_code
_entity_poly.pdbx_strand_id
1 'polypeptide(L)'
;MIQPFYSEGSTVEKARAFWNAFERATVGLEEQLRLSAFRECLKGKTAEDWWMYSLFPDFETLRTRFHNQFVCLTPLQMIERLKNAKRTKGMSAEVWGDLISGLCNEAQCYDPQMRYQYFLSGLRNREWKAA
;
A
#
# COMPACT_ATOMS: atom_id res chain seq x y z
N MET A 1 23.64 7.61 -0.59
CA MET A 1 23.51 6.20 -0.19
C MET A 1 22.02 5.87 -0.13
N ILE A 2 21.57 4.87 -0.88
CA ILE A 2 20.16 4.46 -0.87
C ILE A 2 19.88 3.72 0.43
N GLN A 3 18.82 4.10 1.15
CA GLN A 3 18.42 3.42 2.38
C GLN A 3 17.91 2.00 2.05
N PRO A 4 18.30 0.96 2.82
CA PRO A 4 17.76 -0.37 2.62
C PRO A 4 16.24 -0.42 2.85
N PHE A 5 15.56 -1.27 2.09
CA PHE A 5 14.15 -1.60 2.28
C PHE A 5 14.03 -2.82 3.18
N TYR A 6 13.43 -2.64 4.36
CA TYR A 6 13.10 -3.73 5.26
C TYR A 6 11.64 -4.15 5.04
N SER A 7 11.43 -5.44 4.74
CA SER A 7 10.09 -5.96 4.46
C SER A 7 9.23 -6.15 5.70
N GLU A 8 9.79 -6.54 6.85
CA GLU A 8 9.03 -6.74 8.07
C GLU A 8 8.46 -5.42 8.61
N GLY A 9 7.14 -5.37 8.82
CA GLY A 9 6.48 -4.18 9.35
C GLY A 9 6.54 -2.96 8.42
N SER A 10 6.89 -3.17 7.15
CA SER A 10 6.86 -2.10 6.14
C SER A 10 5.43 -1.73 5.79
N THR A 11 5.19 -0.44 5.54
CA THR A 11 3.91 0.05 5.05
C THR A 11 4.00 0.32 3.54
N VAL A 12 2.84 0.41 2.88
CA VAL A 12 2.76 0.78 1.46
C VAL A 12 3.49 2.09 1.18
N GLU A 13 3.39 3.07 2.09
CA GLU A 13 4.04 4.37 1.96
C GLU A 13 5.56 4.25 2.05
N LYS A 14 6.07 3.39 2.94
CA LYS A 14 7.51 3.12 3.06
C LYS A 14 8.04 2.42 1.81
N ALA A 15 7.34 1.41 1.31
CA ALA A 15 7.69 0.72 0.07
C ALA A 15 7.71 1.68 -1.13
N ARG A 16 6.69 2.54 -1.25
CA ARG A 16 6.62 3.57 -2.30
C ARG A 16 7.74 4.60 -2.18
N ALA A 17 8.01 5.08 -0.96
CA ALA A 17 9.08 6.04 -0.71
C ALA A 17 10.45 5.46 -1.07
N PHE A 18 10.70 4.20 -0.69
CA PHE A 18 11.90 3.47 -1.08
C PHE A 18 12.04 3.36 -2.60
N TRP A 19 11.01 2.88 -3.30
CA TRP A 19 11.05 2.74 -4.77
C TRP A 19 11.39 4.08 -5.44
N ASN A 20 10.69 5.15 -5.06
CA ASN A 20 10.92 6.47 -5.63
C ASN A 20 12.34 7.00 -5.37
N ALA A 21 12.90 6.72 -4.19
CA ALA A 21 14.28 7.10 -3.86
C ALA A 21 15.30 6.26 -4.65
N PHE A 22 15.07 4.96 -4.74
CA PHE A 22 15.91 4.02 -5.51
C PHE A 22 15.94 4.39 -6.99
N GLU A 23 14.77 4.59 -7.58
CA GLU A 23 14.62 4.91 -9.00
C GLU A 23 15.37 6.21 -9.35
N ARG A 24 15.17 7.28 -8.56
CA ARG A 24 15.88 8.55 -8.74
C ARG A 24 17.40 8.42 -8.58
N ALA A 25 17.86 7.65 -7.59
CA ALA A 25 19.28 7.48 -7.33
C ALA A 25 20.00 6.62 -8.36
N THR A 26 19.26 5.87 -9.18
CA THR A 26 19.81 4.94 -10.19
C THR A 26 19.53 5.37 -11.63
N VAL A 27 19.02 6.58 -11.85
CA VAL A 27 18.83 7.13 -13.20
C VAL A 27 20.17 7.19 -13.94
N GLY A 28 20.18 6.68 -15.18
CA GLY A 28 21.38 6.66 -16.03
C GLY A 28 22.34 5.50 -15.77
N LEU A 29 22.08 4.65 -14.77
CA LEU A 29 22.82 3.41 -14.59
C LEU A 29 22.33 2.32 -15.55
N GLU A 30 23.24 1.43 -15.94
CA GLU A 30 22.92 0.23 -16.69
C GLU A 30 21.94 -0.67 -15.91
N GLU A 31 20.98 -1.26 -16.61
CA GLU A 31 19.91 -2.08 -16.04
C GLU A 31 20.41 -3.19 -15.11
N GLN A 32 21.44 -3.94 -15.51
CA GLN A 32 22.01 -5.00 -14.68
C GLN A 32 22.57 -4.46 -13.35
N LEU A 33 23.25 -3.30 -13.40
CA LEU A 33 23.76 -2.65 -12.20
C LEU A 33 22.62 -2.19 -11.28
N ARG A 34 21.49 -1.73 -11.86
CA ARG A 34 20.29 -1.37 -11.09
C ARG A 34 19.70 -2.61 -10.39
N LEU A 35 19.60 -3.74 -11.09
CA LEU A 35 19.11 -4.99 -10.49
C LEU A 35 20.00 -5.46 -9.33
N SER A 36 21.32 -5.46 -9.51
CA SER A 36 22.27 -5.82 -8.45
C SER A 36 22.20 -4.86 -7.26
N ALA A 37 22.17 -3.55 -7.52
CA ALA A 37 22.04 -2.54 -6.45
C ALA A 37 20.72 -2.69 -5.68
N PHE A 38 19.63 -3.05 -6.36
CA PHE A 38 18.34 -3.29 -5.73
C PHE A 38 18.39 -4.49 -4.79
N ARG A 39 19.02 -5.60 -5.21
CA ARG A 39 19.18 -6.80 -4.37
C ARG A 39 19.90 -6.49 -3.05
N GLU A 40 20.95 -5.67 -3.11
CA GLU A 40 21.69 -5.24 -1.92
C GLU A 40 20.85 -4.39 -0.96
N CYS A 41 19.89 -3.63 -1.49
CA CYS A 41 18.98 -2.80 -0.71
C CYS A 41 17.85 -3.59 -0.06
N LEU A 42 17.47 -4.77 -0.56
CA LEU A 42 16.42 -5.59 0.04
C LEU A 42 16.92 -6.27 1.31
N LYS A 43 16.13 -6.13 2.39
CA LYS A 43 16.36 -6.75 3.70
C LYS A 43 15.05 -7.32 4.23
N GLY A 44 15.18 -8.41 4.98
CA GLY A 44 14.05 -9.08 5.63
C GLY A 44 13.56 -10.28 4.86
N LYS A 45 13.01 -11.24 5.60
CA LYS A 45 12.65 -12.57 5.12
C LYS A 45 11.65 -12.51 3.97
N THR A 46 10.60 -11.69 4.08
CA THR A 46 9.58 -11.59 3.02
C THR A 46 10.17 -11.04 1.72
N ALA A 47 11.05 -10.03 1.78
CA ALA A 47 11.71 -9.51 0.59
C ALA A 47 12.75 -10.48 0.01
N GLU A 48 13.51 -11.16 0.87
CA GLU A 48 14.53 -12.13 0.45
C GLU A 48 13.91 -13.37 -0.19
N ASP A 49 12.87 -13.94 0.43
CA ASP A 49 12.10 -15.07 -0.13
C ASP A 49 11.46 -14.65 -1.46
N TRP A 50 10.81 -13.48 -1.52
CA TRP A 50 10.22 -12.96 -2.75
C TRP A 50 11.25 -12.81 -3.87
N TRP A 51 12.45 -12.30 -3.55
CA TRP A 51 13.52 -12.16 -4.53
C TRP A 51 14.02 -13.52 -5.03
N MET A 52 14.25 -14.47 -4.11
CA MET A 52 14.76 -15.81 -4.43
C MET A 52 13.84 -16.57 -5.39
N TYR A 53 12.52 -16.43 -5.23
CA TYR A 53 11.52 -17.14 -6.04
C TYR A 53 11.00 -16.33 -7.24
N SER A 54 11.55 -15.14 -7.50
CA SER A 54 11.13 -14.29 -8.61
C SER A 54 12.18 -14.22 -9.72
N LEU A 55 11.70 -14.06 -10.95
CA LEU A 55 12.53 -13.75 -12.11
C LEU A 55 12.40 -12.27 -12.46
N PHE A 56 13.54 -11.59 -12.60
CA PHE A 56 13.63 -10.17 -12.98
C PHE A 56 14.55 -10.03 -14.21
N PRO A 57 14.03 -10.26 -15.43
CA PRO A 57 14.82 -10.17 -16.66
C PRO A 57 15.26 -8.72 -16.96
N ASP A 58 14.47 -7.75 -16.52
CA ASP A 58 14.65 -6.32 -16.74
C ASP A 58 14.12 -5.51 -15.54
N PHE A 59 14.50 -4.23 -15.50
CA PHE A 59 14.17 -3.28 -14.45
C PHE A 59 12.68 -2.94 -14.41
N GLU A 60 12.00 -2.95 -15.57
CA GLU A 60 10.56 -2.67 -15.63
C GLU A 60 9.74 -3.83 -15.05
N THR A 61 10.18 -5.06 -15.24
CA THR A 61 9.60 -6.25 -14.60
C THR A 61 9.83 -6.21 -13.10
N LEU A 62 11.03 -5.82 -12.65
CA LEU A 62 11.31 -5.58 -11.24
C LEU A 62 10.36 -4.52 -10.66
N ARG A 63 10.20 -3.38 -11.33
CA ARG A 63 9.29 -2.31 -10.94
C ARG A 63 7.88 -2.84 -10.76
N THR A 64 7.35 -3.47 -11.80
CA THR A 64 5.98 -3.99 -11.80
C THR A 64 5.76 -4.98 -10.66
N ARG A 65 6.67 -5.93 -10.47
CA ARG A 65 6.56 -6.94 -9.42
C ARG A 65 6.73 -6.34 -8.02
N PHE A 66 7.66 -5.40 -7.83
CA PHE A 66 7.84 -4.72 -6.55
C PHE A 66 6.58 -3.95 -6.16
N HIS A 67 6.01 -3.20 -7.11
CA HIS A 67 4.77 -2.47 -6.86
C HIS A 67 3.65 -3.44 -6.50
N ASN A 68 3.46 -4.52 -7.26
CA ASN A 68 2.42 -5.51 -6.95
C ASN A 68 2.59 -6.19 -5.59
N GLN A 69 3.83 -6.44 -5.17
CA GLN A 69 4.11 -7.15 -3.93
C GLN A 69 4.07 -6.26 -2.68
N PHE A 70 4.59 -5.03 -2.77
CA PHE A 70 4.85 -4.19 -1.60
C PHE A 70 4.12 -2.84 -1.62
N VAL A 71 3.58 -2.40 -2.75
CA VAL A 71 2.94 -1.07 -2.90
C VAL A 71 1.44 -1.18 -3.19
N CYS A 72 1.03 -2.11 -4.03
CA CYS A 72 -0.35 -2.38 -4.32
C CYS A 72 -0.98 -3.10 -3.13
N LEU A 73 -2.10 -2.57 -2.65
CA LEU A 73 -2.94 -3.31 -1.71
C LEU A 73 -3.65 -4.41 -2.51
N THR A 74 -3.61 -5.63 -2.01
CA THR A 74 -4.50 -6.69 -2.52
C THR A 74 -5.96 -6.29 -2.27
N PRO A 75 -6.93 -6.79 -3.06
CA PRO A 75 -8.35 -6.51 -2.82
C PRO A 75 -8.78 -6.81 -1.38
N LEU A 76 -8.25 -7.88 -0.77
CA LEU A 76 -8.49 -8.23 0.62
C LEU A 76 -7.99 -7.14 1.58
N GLN A 77 -6.76 -6.66 1.40
CA GLN A 77 -6.17 -5.60 2.23
C GLN A 77 -6.91 -4.26 2.06
N MET A 78 -7.39 -3.95 0.84
CA MET A 78 -8.21 -2.76 0.60
C MET A 78 -9.52 -2.84 1.38
N ILE A 79 -10.20 -3.99 1.32
CA ILE A 79 -11.42 -4.26 2.09
C ILE A 79 -11.16 -4.22 3.60
N GLU A 80 -10.05 -4.78 4.07
CA GLU A 80 -9.69 -4.79 5.48
C GLU A 80 -9.41 -3.39 6.00
N ARG A 81 -8.67 -2.58 5.25
CA ARG A 81 -8.44 -1.15 5.56
C ARG A 81 -9.76 -0.39 5.64
N LEU A 82 -10.69 -0.67 4.74
CA LEU A 82 -12.03 -0.08 4.70
C LEU A 82 -12.85 -0.46 5.95
N LYS A 83 -12.87 -1.75 6.30
CA LYS A 83 -13.56 -2.29 7.50
C LYS A 83 -13.00 -1.75 8.82
N ASN A 84 -11.69 -1.52 8.86
CA ASN A 84 -10.99 -1.06 10.05
C ASN A 84 -10.93 0.46 10.19
N ALA A 85 -11.39 1.21 9.18
CA ALA A 85 -11.44 2.67 9.23
C ALA A 85 -12.38 3.13 10.36
N LYS A 86 -11.90 4.06 11.20
CA LYS A 86 -12.66 4.63 12.32
C LYS A 86 -12.56 6.14 12.29
N ARG A 87 -13.69 6.84 12.38
CA ARG A 87 -13.69 8.30 12.55
C ARG A 87 -12.97 8.67 13.84
N THR A 88 -12.01 9.59 13.78
CA THR A 88 -11.28 10.09 14.95
C THR A 88 -12.02 11.23 15.64
N LYS A 89 -11.74 11.47 16.93
CA LYS A 89 -12.37 12.57 17.69
C LYS A 89 -11.89 13.91 17.09
N GLY A 90 -12.81 14.82 16.80
CA GLY A 90 -12.52 16.12 16.19
C GLY A 90 -12.60 16.16 14.65
N MET A 91 -12.68 15.01 13.97
CA MET A 91 -12.92 14.95 12.52
C MET A 91 -14.40 15.22 12.21
N SER A 92 -14.72 16.12 11.27
CA SER A 92 -16.11 16.38 10.86
C SER A 92 -16.74 15.17 10.16
N ALA A 93 -18.08 15.14 10.07
CA ALA A 93 -18.79 14.07 9.35
C ALA A 93 -18.51 14.11 7.84
N GLU A 94 -18.35 15.32 7.28
CA GLU A 94 -18.00 15.55 5.87
C GLU A 94 -16.62 14.97 5.53
N VAL A 95 -15.58 15.34 6.30
CA VAL A 95 -14.22 14.82 6.11
C VAL A 95 -14.15 13.30 6.28
N TRP A 96 -14.95 12.76 7.19
CA TRP A 96 -15.09 11.30 7.33
C TRP A 96 -15.77 10.66 6.10
N GLY A 97 -16.79 11.31 5.55
CA GLY A 97 -17.47 10.90 4.33
C GLY A 97 -16.53 10.86 3.13
N ASP A 98 -15.72 11.91 2.95
CA ASP A 98 -14.71 11.99 1.89
C ASP A 98 -13.67 10.88 2.00
N LEU A 99 -13.17 10.61 3.22
CA LEU A 99 -12.23 9.52 3.48
C LEU A 99 -12.81 8.16 3.10
N ILE A 100 -14.03 7.85 3.56
CA ILE A 100 -14.69 6.58 3.25
C ILE A 100 -14.98 6.46 1.75
N SER A 101 -15.42 7.55 1.10
CA SER A 101 -15.65 7.57 -0.34
C SER A 101 -14.37 7.26 -1.11
N GLY A 102 -13.24 7.88 -0.73
CA GLY A 102 -11.93 7.61 -1.29
C GLY A 102 -11.51 6.16 -1.13
N LEU A 103 -11.62 5.60 0.08
CA LEU A 103 -11.30 4.19 0.35
C LEU A 103 -12.21 3.23 -0.44
N CYS A 104 -13.49 3.55 -0.61
CA CYS A 104 -14.41 2.74 -1.42
C CYS A 104 -14.07 2.76 -2.90
N ASN A 105 -13.63 3.91 -3.42
CA ASN A 105 -13.14 4.02 -4.80
C ASN A 105 -11.86 3.20 -5.00
N GLU A 106 -10.90 3.31 -4.06
CA GLU A 106 -9.68 2.49 -4.06
C GLU A 106 -10.03 0.99 -4.07
N ALA A 107 -10.94 0.55 -3.19
CA ALA A 107 -11.37 -0.85 -3.10
C ALA A 107 -12.34 -1.29 -4.22
N GLN A 108 -12.65 -0.43 -5.20
CA GLN A 108 -13.64 -0.67 -6.26
C GLN A 108 -15.02 -1.10 -5.74
N CYS A 109 -15.38 -0.69 -4.51
CA CYS A 109 -16.68 -0.94 -3.93
C CYS A 109 -17.63 0.15 -4.42
N TYR A 110 -18.44 -0.10 -5.46
CA TYR A 110 -19.35 0.90 -6.04
C TYR A 110 -20.80 0.78 -5.55
N ASP A 111 -21.13 -0.29 -4.83
CA ASP A 111 -22.47 -0.51 -4.30
C ASP A 111 -22.84 0.57 -3.26
N PRO A 112 -23.88 1.39 -3.49
CA PRO A 112 -24.23 2.49 -2.61
C PRO A 112 -24.59 2.04 -1.19
N GLN A 113 -25.22 0.87 -1.05
CA GLN A 113 -25.64 0.34 0.23
C GLN A 113 -24.43 -0.11 1.07
N MET A 114 -23.48 -0.82 0.46
CA MET A 114 -22.22 -1.20 1.09
C MET A 114 -21.42 0.04 1.50
N ARG A 115 -21.29 1.05 0.64
CA ARG A 115 -20.60 2.31 0.96
C ARG A 115 -21.18 2.97 2.21
N TYR A 116 -22.52 3.03 2.29
CA TYR A 116 -23.21 3.57 3.45
C TYR A 116 -22.96 2.76 4.72
N GLN A 117 -22.95 1.42 4.62
CA GLN A 117 -22.62 0.55 5.75
C GLN A 117 -21.19 0.77 6.25
N TYR A 118 -20.22 0.94 5.35
CA TYR A 118 -18.84 1.25 5.73
C TYR A 118 -18.73 2.60 6.44
N PHE A 119 -19.41 3.63 5.93
CA PHE A 119 -19.50 4.93 6.60
C PHE A 119 -20.03 4.81 8.03
N LEU A 120 -21.15 4.11 8.23
CA LEU A 120 -21.77 3.93 9.54
C LEU A 120 -20.89 3.11 10.51
N SER A 121 -20.30 2.01 10.03
CA SER A 121 -19.52 1.09 10.87
C SER A 121 -18.30 1.76 11.54
N GLY A 122 -17.70 2.73 10.86
CA GLY A 122 -16.56 3.50 11.34
C GLY A 122 -16.93 4.70 12.23
N LEU A 123 -18.22 5.04 12.37
CA LEU A 123 -18.66 6.03 13.35
C LEU A 123 -18.49 5.48 14.77
N ARG A 124 -17.87 6.29 15.65
CA ARG A 124 -17.66 5.93 17.06
C ARG A 124 -18.91 6.10 17.93
N ASN A 125 -19.95 6.75 17.43
CA ASN A 125 -21.12 7.03 18.26
C ASN A 125 -21.99 5.77 18.40
N ARG A 126 -22.29 5.36 19.64
CA ARG A 126 -23.06 4.15 19.94
C ARG A 126 -24.52 4.26 19.52
N GLU A 127 -25.05 5.48 19.50
CA GLU A 127 -26.47 5.77 19.23
C GLU A 127 -26.90 5.42 17.80
N TRP A 128 -25.98 5.41 16.84
CA TRP A 128 -26.29 5.15 15.42
C TRP A 128 -26.14 3.67 15.01
N LYS A 129 -25.72 2.80 15.94
CA LYS A 129 -25.56 1.36 15.70
C LYS A 129 -26.78 0.52 16.04
N ALA A 130 -27.81 1.15 16.62
CA ALA A 130 -28.99 0.48 17.18
C ALA A 130 -30.32 0.91 16.52
N ALA A 131 -30.27 1.61 15.39
CA ALA A 131 -31.44 2.06 14.63
C ALA A 131 -31.61 1.23 13.35
#